data_AF-A0A2W7NHZ4-F1
#
_entry.id   AF-A0A2W7NHZ4-F1
#
_cell.length_a   1.000
_cell.length_b   1.000
_cell.length_c   1.000
_cell.angle_alpha   90.00
_cell.angle_beta   90.00
_cell.angle_gamma   90.00
#
_symmetry.space_group_name_H-M   'P 1'
#
loop_
_entity.id
_entity.type
_entity.pdbx_description
1 polymer ?
#
loop_
_entity_poly.entity_id
_entity_poly.type
_entity_poly.pdbx_seq_one_letter_code
_entity_poly.pdbx_strand_id
1 'polypeptide(L)'
;MDIQKIYDKIYELEEDNHLKAGLYFSIIQIKKDNPLLSNEVNTLYLDAKKFISCYINSIEERDLGYDVIDTNKILKCINLLGDYQEQFQLAQNAYRLLRTKGFEDESKTLRTIMNQKKTQLIKSKPYFLGKYFKLILHLSSYSLSSIALSIFTIFIITYIVLLPAPIESWQNFSVVYHSYSDSFYINHMVNIITSLFGVTNDFKVETSNLTGIFTIMSIKLFYLVFIVNYLYKKFIDIING
;
A
#
# COMPACT_ATOMS: atom_id res chain seq x y z
N MET A 1 -26.20 -23.79 -19.91
CA MET A 1 -26.57 -24.00 -18.49
C MET A 1 -27.21 -22.71 -18.01
N ASP A 2 -28.39 -22.78 -17.42
CA ASP A 2 -29.19 -21.60 -17.09
C ASP A 2 -28.67 -20.95 -15.79
N ILE A 3 -27.98 -19.82 -15.92
CA ILE A 3 -27.36 -19.11 -14.79
C ILE A 3 -28.43 -18.68 -13.78
N GLN A 4 -29.65 -18.36 -14.24
CA GLN A 4 -30.77 -17.97 -13.38
C GLN A 4 -31.11 -19.07 -12.37
N LYS A 5 -31.20 -20.33 -12.83
CA LYS A 5 -31.49 -21.48 -11.96
C LYS A 5 -30.44 -21.69 -10.87
N ILE A 6 -29.17 -21.35 -11.15
CA ILE A 6 -28.11 -21.44 -10.15
C ILE A 6 -28.28 -20.35 -9.10
N TYR A 7 -28.66 -19.13 -9.50
CA TYR A 7 -28.98 -18.08 -8.54
C TYR A 7 -30.17 -18.42 -7.67
N ASP A 8 -31.25 -18.94 -8.24
CA ASP A 8 -32.44 -19.35 -7.49
C ASP A 8 -32.05 -20.39 -6.41
N LYS A 9 -31.23 -21.38 -6.78
CA LYS A 9 -30.68 -22.36 -5.83
C LYS A 9 -29.79 -21.74 -4.74
N ILE A 10 -29.05 -20.68 -5.06
CA ILE A 10 -28.26 -19.95 -4.05
C ILE A 10 -29.17 -19.24 -3.04
N TYR A 11 -30.28 -18.67 -3.49
CA TYR A 11 -31.24 -17.99 -2.61
C TYR A 11 -32.00 -18.96 -1.71
N GLU A 12 -32.23 -20.20 -2.15
CA GLU A 12 -32.86 -21.25 -1.33
C GLU A 12 -31.94 -21.76 -0.20
N LEU A 13 -30.63 -21.63 -0.35
CA LEU A 13 -29.67 -22.00 0.68
C LEU A 13 -29.54 -20.83 1.66
N GLU A 14 -30.27 -20.76 2.76
CA GLU A 14 -30.19 -19.58 3.64
C GLU A 14 -28.85 -19.50 4.41
N GLU A 15 -28.28 -20.63 4.86
CA GLU A 15 -27.13 -20.62 5.78
C GLU A 15 -25.87 -21.37 5.29
N ASP A 16 -25.94 -22.22 4.27
CA ASP A 16 -24.76 -23.01 3.85
C ASP A 16 -23.79 -22.17 2.99
N ASN A 17 -22.81 -21.54 3.63
CA ASN A 17 -21.82 -20.70 2.94
C ASN A 17 -20.87 -21.53 2.07
N HIS A 18 -20.66 -22.80 2.38
CA HIS A 18 -19.79 -23.68 1.60
C HIS A 18 -20.39 -23.99 0.21
N LEU A 19 -21.65 -24.43 0.17
CA LEU A 19 -22.37 -24.68 -1.08
C LEU A 19 -22.51 -23.39 -1.89
N LYS A 20 -22.82 -22.26 -1.24
CA LYS A 20 -22.87 -20.94 -1.90
C LYS A 20 -21.54 -20.59 -2.55
N ALA A 21 -20.42 -20.77 -1.85
CA ALA A 21 -19.10 -20.51 -2.41
C ALA A 21 -18.83 -21.38 -3.65
N GLY A 22 -19.19 -22.66 -3.61
CA GLY A 22 -19.10 -23.56 -4.76
C GLY A 22 -19.92 -23.07 -5.96
N LEU A 23 -21.19 -22.72 -5.74
CA LEU A 23 -22.10 -22.24 -6.80
C LEU A 23 -21.64 -20.90 -7.39
N TYR A 24 -21.22 -19.93 -6.56
CA TYR A 24 -20.65 -18.68 -7.07
C TYR A 24 -19.38 -18.91 -7.89
N PHE A 25 -18.51 -19.81 -7.46
CA PHE A 25 -17.30 -20.14 -8.23
C PHE A 25 -17.64 -20.74 -9.60
N SER A 26 -18.65 -21.62 -9.68
CA SER A 26 -19.15 -22.13 -10.96
C SER A 26 -19.72 -21.03 -11.84
N ILE A 27 -20.53 -20.10 -11.30
CA ILE A 27 -21.05 -18.93 -12.04
C ILE A 27 -19.90 -18.12 -12.64
N ILE A 28 -18.88 -17.83 -11.84
CA ILE A 28 -17.70 -17.07 -12.26
C ILE A 28 -16.97 -17.77 -13.41
N GLN A 29 -16.79 -19.10 -13.34
CA GLN A 29 -16.17 -19.87 -14.42
C GLN A 29 -16.98 -19.81 -15.71
N ILE A 30 -18.30 -20.00 -15.63
CA ILE A 30 -19.20 -19.94 -16.81
C ILE A 30 -19.14 -18.56 -17.48
N LYS A 31 -19.19 -17.49 -16.68
CA LYS A 31 -19.13 -16.10 -17.15
C LYS A 31 -17.79 -15.74 -17.77
N LYS A 32 -16.70 -16.34 -17.27
CA LYS A 32 -15.37 -16.19 -17.85
C LYS A 32 -15.29 -16.83 -19.22
N ASP A 33 -15.81 -18.05 -19.37
CA ASP A 33 -15.79 -18.79 -20.63
C ASP A 33 -16.79 -18.22 -21.65
N ASN A 34 -17.78 -17.47 -21.18
CA ASN A 34 -18.80 -16.81 -22.00
C ASN A 34 -18.90 -15.31 -21.65
N PRO A 35 -18.03 -14.44 -22.20
CA PRO A 35 -17.97 -13.02 -21.86
C PRO A 35 -19.29 -12.25 -22.05
N LEU A 36 -20.15 -12.72 -22.95
CA LEU A 36 -21.50 -12.17 -23.18
C LEU A 36 -22.38 -12.23 -21.92
N LEU A 37 -22.11 -13.18 -21.00
CA LEU A 37 -22.87 -13.40 -19.77
C LEU A 37 -22.25 -12.69 -18.56
N SER A 38 -21.18 -11.92 -18.74
CA SER A 38 -20.41 -11.27 -17.66
C SER A 38 -21.26 -10.40 -16.73
N ASN A 39 -22.34 -9.81 -17.25
CA ASN A 39 -23.28 -8.95 -16.52
C ASN A 39 -24.68 -9.55 -16.36
N GLU A 40 -24.86 -10.83 -16.69
CA GLU A 40 -26.16 -11.49 -16.56
C GLU A 40 -26.50 -11.73 -15.08
N VAL A 41 -27.66 -11.21 -14.65
CA VAL A 41 -28.15 -11.12 -13.25
C VAL A 41 -27.31 -10.23 -12.35
N ASN A 42 -26.02 -10.54 -12.21
CA ASN A 42 -25.04 -9.77 -11.45
C ASN A 42 -23.80 -9.52 -12.33
N THR A 43 -22.98 -8.53 -11.96
CA THR A 43 -21.66 -8.37 -12.57
C THR A 43 -20.70 -9.45 -12.07
N LEU A 44 -19.74 -9.85 -12.90
CA LEU A 44 -18.66 -10.77 -12.52
C LEU A 44 -17.95 -10.33 -11.24
N TYR A 45 -17.76 -9.03 -11.05
CA TYR A 45 -17.20 -8.45 -9.83
C TYR A 45 -18.05 -8.74 -8.60
N LEU A 46 -19.37 -8.58 -8.68
CA LEU A 46 -20.28 -8.84 -7.57
C LEU A 46 -20.26 -10.33 -7.20
N ASP A 47 -20.25 -11.21 -8.20
CA ASP A 47 -20.20 -12.67 -7.98
C ASP A 47 -18.87 -13.08 -7.34
N ALA A 48 -17.75 -12.52 -7.81
CA ALA A 48 -16.44 -12.73 -7.19
C ALA A 48 -16.39 -12.24 -5.75
N LYS A 49 -17.01 -11.09 -5.45
CA LYS A 49 -17.11 -10.57 -4.09
C LYS A 49 -17.94 -11.47 -3.19
N LYS A 50 -19.09 -11.95 -3.68
CA LYS A 50 -19.98 -12.88 -2.95
C LYS A 50 -19.28 -14.23 -2.71
N PHE A 51 -18.59 -14.76 -3.72
CA PHE A 51 -17.73 -15.95 -3.59
C PHE A 51 -16.72 -15.80 -2.46
N ILE A 52 -15.92 -14.72 -2.45
CA ILE A 52 -14.90 -14.50 -1.43
C ILE A 52 -15.51 -14.45 -0.03
N SER A 53 -16.64 -13.75 0.12
CA SER A 53 -17.33 -13.65 1.41
C SER A 53 -17.83 -15.01 1.90
N CYS A 54 -18.56 -15.75 1.06
CA CYS A 54 -19.06 -17.07 1.41
C CYS A 54 -17.91 -18.06 1.66
N TYR A 55 -16.85 -18.01 0.86
CA TYR A 55 -15.70 -18.92 1.03
C TYR A 55 -15.01 -18.72 2.37
N ILE A 56 -14.72 -17.47 2.75
CA ILE A 56 -14.11 -17.17 4.05
C ILE A 56 -15.06 -17.53 5.20
N ASN A 57 -16.37 -17.24 5.07
CA ASN A 57 -17.35 -17.59 6.10
C ASN A 57 -17.49 -19.11 6.27
N SER A 58 -17.44 -19.87 5.18
CA SER A 58 -17.60 -21.33 5.19
C SER A 58 -16.51 -22.08 5.95
N ILE A 59 -15.43 -21.40 6.35
CA ILE A 59 -14.33 -22.02 7.10
C ILE A 59 -14.62 -22.00 8.60
N GLU A 60 -15.37 -21.01 9.09
CA GLU A 60 -15.85 -20.98 10.48
C GLU A 60 -16.93 -22.06 10.75
N GLU A 61 -17.58 -22.54 9.69
CA GLU A 61 -18.63 -23.56 9.77
C GLU A 61 -18.08 -25.00 9.76
N ARG A 62 -16.77 -25.18 9.59
CA ARG A 62 -16.15 -26.51 9.47
C ARG A 62 -15.64 -27.03 10.81
N ASP A 63 -15.64 -28.36 10.93
CA ASP A 63 -15.04 -29.06 12.06
C ASP A 63 -13.52 -28.84 12.15
N LEU A 64 -13.01 -28.96 13.38
CA LEU A 64 -11.60 -28.85 13.77
C LEU A 64 -10.65 -29.51 12.75
N GLY A 65 -9.67 -28.74 12.25
CA GLY A 65 -8.64 -29.22 11.32
C GLY A 65 -8.82 -28.79 9.86
N TYR A 66 -9.91 -28.09 9.53
CA TYR A 66 -10.12 -27.45 8.23
C TYR A 66 -10.00 -25.92 8.26
N ASP A 67 -9.37 -25.39 9.31
CA ASP A 67 -9.33 -23.95 9.65
C ASP A 67 -8.40 -23.12 8.74
N VAL A 68 -7.75 -23.74 7.76
CA VAL A 68 -6.75 -23.08 6.91
C VAL A 68 -7.38 -22.58 5.62
N ILE A 69 -7.23 -21.27 5.36
CA ILE A 69 -7.79 -20.64 4.17
C ILE A 69 -6.83 -20.80 2.99
N ASP A 70 -7.31 -21.39 1.89
CA ASP A 70 -6.54 -21.44 0.65
C ASP A 70 -6.58 -20.08 -0.06
N THR A 71 -5.62 -19.23 0.27
CA THR A 71 -5.44 -17.90 -0.35
C THR A 71 -5.25 -17.98 -1.87
N ASN A 72 -4.80 -19.11 -2.42
CA ASN A 72 -4.67 -19.26 -3.88
C ASN A 72 -6.02 -19.33 -4.58
N LYS A 73 -7.07 -19.88 -3.94
CA LYS A 73 -8.43 -19.85 -4.50
C LYS A 73 -8.96 -18.43 -4.62
N ILE A 74 -8.75 -17.63 -3.58
CA ILE A 74 -9.11 -16.21 -3.59
C ILE A 74 -8.32 -15.48 -4.67
N LEU A 75 -7.01 -15.69 -4.75
CA LEU A 75 -6.15 -15.08 -5.77
C LEU A 75 -6.58 -15.47 -7.20
N LYS A 76 -6.88 -16.75 -7.43
CA LYS A 76 -7.39 -17.24 -8.72
C LYS A 76 -8.64 -16.48 -9.09
N CYS A 77 -9.63 -16.39 -8.20
CA CYS A 77 -10.87 -15.66 -8.43
C CYS A 77 -10.61 -14.18 -8.75
N ILE A 78 -9.76 -13.49 -7.99
CA ILE A 78 -9.42 -12.09 -8.23
C ILE A 78 -8.80 -11.94 -9.63
N ASN A 79 -7.88 -12.81 -10.02
CA ASN A 79 -7.20 -12.76 -11.31
C ASN A 79 -8.12 -13.06 -12.51
N LEU A 80 -9.33 -13.58 -12.29
CA LEU A 80 -10.31 -13.78 -13.37
C LEU A 80 -10.90 -12.47 -13.88
N LEU A 81 -10.86 -11.41 -13.08
CA LEU A 81 -11.33 -10.09 -13.50
C LEU A 81 -10.30 -9.45 -14.43
N GLY A 82 -10.75 -8.81 -15.50
CA GLY A 82 -9.84 -8.12 -16.43
C GLY A 82 -9.33 -6.77 -15.90
N ASP A 83 -10.11 -6.10 -15.06
CA ASP A 83 -9.81 -4.74 -14.60
C ASP A 83 -8.95 -4.71 -13.33
N TYR A 84 -7.84 -3.96 -13.37
CA TYR A 84 -6.91 -3.85 -12.24
C TYR A 84 -7.52 -3.14 -11.03
N GLN A 85 -8.48 -2.23 -11.23
CA GLN A 85 -9.13 -1.52 -10.14
C GLN A 85 -10.07 -2.47 -9.38
N GLU A 86 -10.88 -3.24 -10.08
CA GLU A 86 -11.72 -4.30 -9.52
C GLU A 86 -10.88 -5.35 -8.78
N GLN A 87 -9.79 -5.81 -9.38
CA GLN A 87 -8.86 -6.75 -8.74
C GLN A 87 -8.31 -6.20 -7.41
N PHE A 88 -7.90 -4.93 -7.39
CA PHE A 88 -7.41 -4.27 -6.17
C PHE A 88 -8.51 -4.16 -5.11
N GLN A 89 -9.72 -3.77 -5.50
CA GLN A 89 -10.85 -3.64 -4.57
C GLN A 89 -11.27 -4.99 -3.96
N LEU A 90 -11.28 -6.07 -4.76
CA LEU A 90 -11.53 -7.42 -4.24
C LEU A 90 -10.43 -7.88 -3.28
N ALA A 91 -9.16 -7.67 -3.63
CA ALA A 91 -8.04 -8.00 -2.73
C ALA A 91 -8.13 -7.22 -1.40
N GLN A 92 -8.52 -5.94 -1.46
CA GLN A 92 -8.74 -5.12 -0.28
C GLN A 92 -9.93 -5.62 0.56
N ASN A 93 -11.03 -6.02 -0.08
CA ASN A 93 -12.19 -6.57 0.60
C ASN A 93 -11.86 -7.90 1.30
N ALA A 94 -11.20 -8.82 0.59
CA ALA A 94 -10.76 -10.10 1.13
C ALA A 94 -9.79 -9.93 2.32
N TYR A 95 -8.81 -9.02 2.20
CA TYR A 95 -7.90 -8.69 3.30
C TYR A 95 -8.64 -8.21 4.55
N ARG A 96 -9.64 -7.33 4.39
CA ARG A 96 -10.44 -6.83 5.51
C ARG A 96 -11.23 -7.95 6.18
N LEU A 97 -11.87 -8.81 5.40
CA LEU A 97 -12.65 -9.94 5.92
C LEU A 97 -11.77 -10.91 6.72
N LEU A 98 -10.61 -11.29 6.18
CA LEU A 98 -9.66 -12.17 6.88
C LEU A 98 -9.17 -11.57 8.19
N ARG A 99 -8.80 -10.28 8.18
CA ARG A 99 -8.32 -9.59 9.38
C ARG A 99 -9.41 -9.51 10.46
N THR A 100 -10.66 -9.21 10.09
CA THR A 100 -11.77 -9.16 11.04
C THR A 100 -12.04 -10.51 11.69
N LYS A 101 -11.77 -11.61 10.99
CA LYS A 101 -11.99 -12.98 11.46
C LYS A 101 -10.77 -13.63 12.14
N GLY A 102 -9.67 -12.89 12.28
CA GLY A 102 -8.47 -13.38 12.99
C GLY A 102 -7.53 -14.27 12.17
N PHE A 103 -7.70 -14.38 10.85
CA PHE A 103 -6.81 -15.15 9.96
C PHE A 103 -5.52 -14.35 9.66
N GLU A 104 -4.63 -14.25 10.64
CA GLU A 104 -3.45 -13.37 10.57
C GLU A 104 -2.51 -13.71 9.41
N ASP A 105 -2.12 -14.96 9.23
CA ASP A 105 -1.11 -15.34 8.23
C ASP A 105 -1.64 -15.25 6.79
N GLU A 106 -2.89 -15.64 6.58
CA GLU A 106 -3.57 -15.46 5.30
C GLU A 106 -3.80 -13.99 5.00
N SER A 107 -4.10 -13.17 6.01
CA SER A 107 -4.22 -11.72 5.85
C SER A 107 -2.88 -11.08 5.43
N LYS A 108 -1.73 -11.55 5.94
CA LYS A 108 -0.39 -11.09 5.49
C LYS A 108 -0.15 -11.42 4.02
N THR A 109 -0.54 -12.62 3.60
CA THR A 109 -0.43 -13.06 2.20
C THR A 109 -1.31 -12.21 1.28
N LEU A 110 -2.58 -11.99 1.66
CA LEU A 110 -3.51 -11.15 0.91
C LEU A 110 -3.13 -9.68 0.90
N ARG A 111 -2.48 -9.17 1.96
CA ARG A 111 -1.91 -7.82 1.97
C ARG A 111 -0.83 -7.66 0.90
N THR A 112 0.01 -8.68 0.71
CA THR A 112 1.02 -8.69 -0.35
C THR A 112 0.38 -8.66 -1.74
N ILE A 113 -0.63 -9.51 -1.96
CA ILE A 113 -1.41 -9.54 -3.21
C ILE A 113 -2.09 -8.18 -3.48
N MET A 114 -2.77 -7.62 -2.48
CA MET A 114 -3.43 -6.31 -2.56
C MET A 114 -2.43 -5.22 -2.98
N ASN A 115 -1.24 -5.20 -2.37
CA ASN A 115 -0.19 -4.26 -2.72
C ASN A 115 0.32 -4.44 -4.16
N GLN A 116 0.49 -5.68 -4.62
CA GLN A 116 0.86 -5.98 -6.01
C GLN A 116 -0.20 -5.48 -7.00
N LYS A 117 -1.49 -5.73 -6.72
CA LYS A 117 -2.61 -5.24 -7.55
C LYS A 117 -2.67 -3.72 -7.61
N LYS A 118 -2.47 -3.06 -6.47
CA LYS A 118 -2.37 -1.58 -6.43
C LYS A 118 -1.20 -1.07 -7.27
N THR A 119 -0.06 -1.75 -7.25
CA THR A 119 1.08 -1.39 -8.10
C THR A 119 0.77 -1.57 -9.58
N GLN A 120 0.10 -2.65 -9.97
CA GLN A 120 -0.35 -2.85 -11.36
C GLN A 120 -1.34 -1.76 -11.80
N LEU A 121 -2.30 -1.41 -10.94
CA LEU A 121 -3.26 -0.31 -11.18
C LEU A 121 -2.58 1.05 -11.34
N ILE A 122 -1.55 1.36 -10.53
CA ILE A 122 -0.80 2.61 -10.70
C ILE A 122 -0.02 2.59 -12.01
N LYS A 123 0.57 1.43 -12.37
CA LYS A 123 1.35 1.26 -13.60
C LYS A 123 0.50 1.35 -14.87
N SER A 124 -0.77 0.95 -14.84
CA SER A 124 -1.67 1.01 -16.00
C SER A 124 -2.16 2.42 -16.34
N LYS A 125 -1.99 3.41 -15.44
CA LYS A 125 -2.43 4.79 -15.70
C LYS A 125 -1.56 5.49 -16.75
N PRO A 126 -2.16 6.30 -17.65
CA PRO A 126 -1.47 6.89 -18.80
C PRO A 126 -0.51 8.04 -18.43
N TYR A 127 -0.74 8.75 -17.33
CA TYR A 127 0.03 9.95 -16.98
C TYR A 127 1.42 9.61 -16.43
N PHE A 128 2.49 10.02 -17.12
CA PHE A 128 3.88 9.68 -16.78
C PHE A 128 4.33 10.22 -15.40
N LEU A 129 4.42 11.55 -15.22
CA LEU A 129 4.96 12.16 -13.99
C LEU A 129 4.15 11.81 -12.73
N GLY A 130 2.83 11.95 -12.80
CA GLY A 130 1.94 11.62 -11.69
C GLY A 130 1.96 10.13 -11.30
N LYS A 131 2.27 9.23 -12.24
CA LYS A 131 2.41 7.80 -12.00
C LYS A 131 3.66 7.49 -11.18
N TYR A 132 4.83 8.03 -11.54
CA TYR A 132 6.06 7.76 -10.77
C TYR A 132 5.96 8.29 -9.34
N PHE A 133 5.44 9.50 -9.17
CA PHE A 133 5.25 10.07 -7.83
C PHE A 133 4.32 9.20 -6.97
N LYS A 134 3.16 8.79 -7.52
CA LYS A 134 2.24 7.88 -6.84
C LYS A 134 2.86 6.51 -6.57
N LEU A 135 3.71 6.03 -7.47
CA LEU A 135 4.41 4.75 -7.31
C LEU A 135 5.43 4.83 -6.17
N ILE A 136 6.25 5.88 -6.12
CA ILE A 136 7.22 6.12 -5.04
C ILE A 136 6.48 6.16 -3.69
N LEU A 137 5.46 7.01 -3.58
CA LEU A 137 4.65 7.10 -2.36
C LEU A 137 4.01 5.76 -1.96
N HIS A 138 3.50 5.00 -2.93
CA HIS A 138 2.93 3.68 -2.69
C HIS A 138 4.00 2.71 -2.18
N LEU A 139 5.13 2.58 -2.88
CA LEU A 139 6.25 1.71 -2.52
C LEU A 139 6.83 2.03 -1.14
N SER A 140 6.97 3.31 -0.82
CA SER A 140 7.39 3.79 0.49
C SER A 140 6.47 3.35 1.63
N SER A 141 5.20 3.05 1.35
CA SER A 141 4.20 2.67 2.36
C SER A 141 4.02 1.16 2.56
N TYR A 142 4.78 0.31 1.86
CA TYR A 142 4.58 -1.15 1.85
C TYR A 142 4.77 -1.80 3.22
N SER A 143 5.93 -1.53 3.83
CA SER A 143 6.40 -2.13 5.09
C SER A 143 7.13 -1.09 5.93
N LEU A 144 7.36 -1.40 7.21
CA LEU A 144 8.15 -0.55 8.10
C LEU A 144 9.57 -0.34 7.53
N SER A 145 10.17 -1.39 6.97
CA SER A 145 11.49 -1.32 6.32
C SER A 145 11.47 -0.37 5.11
N SER A 146 10.42 -0.39 4.28
CA SER A 146 10.30 0.55 3.15
C SER A 146 10.15 2.00 3.61
N ILE A 147 9.43 2.23 4.70
CA ILE A 147 9.31 3.57 5.31
C ILE A 147 10.67 4.04 5.83
N ALA A 148 11.37 3.20 6.59
CA ALA A 148 12.71 3.51 7.10
C ALA A 148 13.70 3.81 5.96
N LEU A 149 13.71 2.99 4.91
CA LEU A 149 14.53 3.20 3.72
C LEU A 149 14.18 4.53 3.01
N SER A 150 12.91 4.88 2.94
CA SER A 150 12.48 6.14 2.32
C SER A 150 12.96 7.35 3.12
N ILE A 151 12.83 7.31 4.45
CA ILE A 151 13.32 8.35 5.35
C ILE A 151 14.85 8.47 5.22
N PHE A 152 15.55 7.34 5.21
CA PHE A 152 17.00 7.31 4.99
C PHE A 152 17.40 7.91 3.64
N THR A 153 16.63 7.63 2.59
CA THR A 153 16.86 8.22 1.25
C THR A 153 16.66 9.73 1.27
N ILE A 154 15.58 10.23 1.90
CA ILE A 154 15.34 11.68 2.07
C ILE A 154 16.49 12.31 2.88
N PHE A 155 17.00 11.61 3.89
CA PHE A 155 18.16 12.04 4.66
C PHE A 155 19.41 12.16 3.80
N ILE A 156 19.74 11.16 2.98
CA ILE A 156 20.88 11.25 2.05
C ILE A 156 20.72 12.43 1.10
N ILE A 157 19.52 12.63 0.54
CA ILE A 157 19.24 13.78 -0.34
C ILE A 157 19.46 15.10 0.41
N THR A 158 18.94 15.21 1.63
CA THR A 158 19.11 16.39 2.49
C THR A 158 20.58 16.65 2.79
N TYR A 159 21.32 15.59 3.12
CA TYR A 159 22.76 15.65 3.37
C TYR A 159 23.52 16.22 2.18
N ILE A 160 23.26 15.70 0.97
CA ILE A 160 23.91 16.15 -0.26
C ILE A 160 23.51 17.59 -0.60
N VAL A 161 22.23 17.94 -0.51
CA VAL A 161 21.72 19.28 -0.86
C VAL A 161 22.30 20.36 0.05
N LEU A 162 22.54 20.05 1.33
CA LEU A 162 23.10 20.98 2.31
C LEU A 162 24.64 21.00 2.33
N LEU A 163 25.32 20.19 1.50
CA LEU A 163 26.77 20.32 1.36
C LEU A 163 27.13 21.72 0.81
N PRO A 164 28.27 22.29 1.23
CA PRO A 164 28.73 23.55 0.71
C PRO A 164 28.93 23.44 -0.81
N ALA A 165 28.41 24.43 -1.54
CA ALA A 165 28.54 24.46 -2.98
C ALA A 165 30.02 24.68 -3.36
N PRO A 166 30.55 23.94 -4.36
CA PRO A 166 31.92 24.13 -4.83
C PRO A 166 32.11 25.45 -5.61
N ILE A 167 31.02 26.08 -6.04
CA ILE A 167 31.00 27.29 -6.85
C ILE A 167 29.99 28.27 -6.25
N GLU A 168 30.37 29.53 -6.07
CA GLU A 168 29.53 30.59 -5.47
C GLU A 168 28.18 30.76 -6.18
N SER A 169 28.14 30.63 -7.51
CA SER A 169 26.90 30.76 -8.29
C SER A 169 25.89 29.65 -8.03
N TRP A 170 26.31 28.52 -7.42
CA TRP A 170 25.44 27.41 -7.03
C TRP A 170 25.11 27.43 -5.54
N GLN A 171 25.61 28.43 -4.81
CA GLN A 171 25.36 28.58 -3.39
C GLN A 171 23.92 29.03 -3.13
N ASN A 172 23.05 28.04 -2.87
CA ASN A 172 21.67 28.30 -2.44
C ASN A 172 21.56 28.54 -0.93
N PHE A 173 22.57 28.12 -0.17
CA PHE A 173 22.57 28.10 1.28
C PHE A 173 23.90 28.57 1.87
N SER A 174 23.84 29.21 3.02
CA SER A 174 24.95 29.36 3.95
C SER A 174 24.63 28.54 5.19
N VAL A 175 25.58 27.70 5.62
CA VAL A 175 25.38 26.78 6.74
C VAL A 175 26.34 27.16 7.85
N VAL A 176 25.77 27.57 8.99
CA VAL A 176 26.51 27.76 10.24
C VAL A 176 26.52 26.42 10.97
N TYR A 177 27.70 25.87 11.20
CA TYR A 177 27.87 24.58 11.87
C TYR A 177 28.13 24.75 13.36
N HIS A 178 27.51 23.91 14.18
CA HIS A 178 27.98 23.66 15.53
C HIS A 178 29.10 22.61 15.48
N SER A 179 30.09 22.72 16.36
CA SER A 179 31.24 21.80 16.36
C SER A 179 30.96 20.58 17.25
N TYR A 180 30.52 19.49 16.64
CA TYR A 180 30.36 18.19 17.30
C TYR A 180 31.53 17.24 17.04
N SER A 181 32.26 17.40 15.94
CA SER A 181 33.34 16.50 15.51
C SER A 181 34.36 17.22 14.63
N ASP A 182 35.62 16.79 14.70
CA ASP A 182 36.71 17.29 13.85
C ASP A 182 36.55 16.89 12.37
N SER A 183 35.85 15.79 12.10
CA SER A 183 35.58 15.36 10.73
C SER A 183 34.43 16.16 10.13
N PHE A 184 34.69 16.90 9.05
CA PHE A 184 33.69 17.72 8.36
C PHE A 184 32.42 16.93 8.00
N TYR A 185 32.57 15.74 7.40
CA TYR A 185 31.43 14.93 6.95
C TYR A 185 30.60 14.40 8.12
N ILE A 186 31.25 13.96 9.20
CA ILE A 186 30.56 13.50 10.41
C ILE A 186 29.87 14.69 11.09
N ASN A 187 30.57 15.82 11.19
CA ASN A 187 30.01 17.04 11.78
C ASN A 187 28.78 17.52 10.98
N HIS A 188 28.86 17.52 9.66
CA HIS A 188 27.75 17.85 8.76
C HIS A 188 26.55 16.93 9.00
N MET A 189 26.79 15.62 9.05
CA MET A 189 25.75 14.62 9.33
C MET A 189 25.05 14.87 10.67
N VAL A 190 25.81 15.07 11.75
CA VAL A 190 25.28 15.27 13.11
C VAL A 190 24.51 16.60 13.22
N ASN A 191 25.00 17.66 12.58
CA ASN A 191 24.30 18.95 12.53
C ASN A 191 22.94 18.84 11.84
N ILE A 192 22.83 18.09 10.73
CA ILE A 192 21.54 17.85 10.07
C ILE A 192 20.61 17.04 10.97
N ILE A 193 21.10 15.95 11.59
CA ILE A 193 20.29 15.10 12.48
C ILE A 193 19.75 15.94 13.65
N THR A 194 20.61 16.66 14.35
CA THR A 194 20.22 17.50 15.49
C THR A 194 19.18 18.55 15.09
N SER A 195 19.31 19.15 13.91
CA SER A 195 18.31 20.06 13.34
C SER A 195 16.96 19.39 13.10
N LEU A 196 16.95 18.17 12.54
CA LEU A 196 15.72 17.41 12.28
C LEU A 196 14.98 17.02 13.58
N PHE A 197 15.73 16.73 14.64
CA PHE A 197 15.17 16.40 15.96
C PHE A 197 14.88 17.63 16.84
N GLY A 198 15.15 18.84 16.34
CA GLY A 198 14.87 20.08 17.07
C GLY A 198 15.76 20.30 18.29
N VAL A 199 16.95 19.72 18.31
CA VAL A 199 17.93 19.96 19.38
C VAL A 199 18.41 21.41 19.26
N THR A 200 18.28 22.18 20.34
CA THR A 200 18.72 23.57 20.39
C THR A 200 20.24 23.64 20.28
N ASN A 201 20.74 24.19 19.18
CA ASN A 201 22.16 24.38 18.91
C ASN A 201 22.37 25.59 17.99
N ASP A 202 23.62 25.89 17.68
CA ASP A 202 23.99 27.01 16.81
C ASP A 202 23.82 26.70 15.32
N PHE A 203 23.39 25.48 14.96
CA PHE A 203 23.25 25.07 13.57
C PHE A 203 22.14 25.85 12.89
N LYS A 204 22.51 26.58 11.83
CA LYS A 204 21.57 27.39 11.06
C LYS A 204 21.82 27.22 9.57
N VAL A 205 20.74 27.04 8.82
CA VAL A 205 20.76 27.07 7.35
C VAL A 205 20.10 28.37 6.91
N GLU A 206 20.90 29.31 6.44
CA GLU A 206 20.46 30.57 5.88
C GLU A 206 20.31 30.43 4.37
N THR A 207 19.17 30.87 3.84
CA THR A 207 18.88 30.79 2.40
C THR A 207 19.34 32.07 1.73
N SER A 208 20.20 31.94 0.71
CA SER A 208 20.73 33.09 -0.03
C SER A 208 19.79 33.56 -1.15
N ASN A 209 18.86 32.70 -1.58
CA ASN A 209 17.96 32.94 -2.71
C ASN A 209 16.60 32.25 -2.55
N LEU A 210 15.65 32.63 -3.42
CA LEU A 210 14.29 32.04 -3.45
C LEU A 210 14.32 30.53 -3.69
N THR A 211 15.24 30.04 -4.54
CA THR A 211 15.40 28.61 -4.82
C THR A 211 15.78 27.83 -3.57
N GLY A 212 16.64 28.38 -2.72
CA GLY A 212 16.99 27.81 -1.42
C GLY A 212 15.78 27.72 -0.49
N ILE A 213 14.97 28.77 -0.40
CA ILE A 213 13.73 28.78 0.40
C ILE A 213 12.79 27.64 -0.05
N PHE A 214 12.49 27.56 -1.35
CA PHE A 214 11.63 26.51 -1.89
C PHE A 214 12.19 25.11 -1.64
N THR A 215 13.51 24.94 -1.70
CA THR A 215 14.17 23.65 -1.48
C THR A 215 14.04 23.20 -0.02
N ILE A 216 14.34 24.07 0.95
CA ILE A 216 14.20 23.73 2.38
C ILE A 216 12.74 23.46 2.74
N MET A 217 11.82 24.30 2.26
CA MET A 217 10.39 24.08 2.48
C MET A 217 9.95 22.72 1.93
N SER A 218 10.40 22.37 0.72
CA SER A 218 10.09 21.08 0.09
C SER A 218 10.64 19.91 0.91
N ILE A 219 11.90 19.98 1.36
CA ILE A 219 12.52 18.94 2.20
C ILE A 219 11.72 18.76 3.51
N LYS A 220 11.40 19.86 4.21
CA LYS A 220 10.60 19.81 5.45
C LYS A 220 9.21 19.22 5.20
N LEU A 221 8.55 19.60 4.11
CA LEU A 221 7.26 19.04 3.71
C LEU A 221 7.36 17.53 3.46
N PHE A 222 8.41 17.06 2.79
CA PHE A 222 8.64 15.64 2.58
C PHE A 222 8.81 14.88 3.90
N TYR A 223 9.64 15.38 4.82
CA TYR A 223 9.76 14.76 6.15
C TYR A 223 8.42 14.70 6.88
N LEU A 224 7.65 15.80 6.89
CA LEU A 224 6.33 15.83 7.52
C LEU A 224 5.39 14.82 6.89
N VAL A 225 5.28 14.79 5.56
CA VAL A 225 4.41 13.84 4.84
C VAL A 225 4.80 12.41 5.20
N PHE A 226 6.08 12.07 5.25
CA PHE A 226 6.53 10.71 5.54
C PHE A 226 6.35 10.31 7.01
N ILE A 227 6.68 11.20 7.94
CA ILE A 227 6.56 10.95 9.38
C ILE A 227 5.08 10.87 9.77
N VAL A 228 4.27 11.86 9.38
CA VAL A 228 2.86 11.95 9.79
C VAL A 228 1.98 10.94 9.05
N ASN A 229 2.16 10.72 7.74
CA ASN A 229 1.23 9.85 7.01
C ASN A 229 1.61 8.37 7.03
N TYR A 230 2.90 8.04 7.07
CA TYR A 230 3.34 6.65 6.94
C TYR A 230 3.81 6.05 8.26
N LEU A 231 4.71 6.72 8.99
CA LEU A 231 5.18 6.19 10.28
C LEU A 231 4.05 6.16 11.31
N TYR A 232 3.38 7.29 11.56
CA TYR A 232 2.30 7.35 12.56
C TYR A 232 1.19 6.34 12.28
N LYS A 233 0.72 6.28 11.03
CA LYS A 233 -0.31 5.30 10.62
C LYS A 233 0.15 3.86 10.82
N LYS A 234 1.44 3.56 10.59
CA LYS A 234 1.97 2.21 10.84
C LYS A 234 2.16 1.88 12.30
N PHE A 235 2.53 2.85 13.14
CA PHE A 235 2.55 2.65 14.59
C PHE A 235 1.15 2.35 15.12
N ILE A 236 0.12 3.08 14.68
CA ILE A 236 -1.27 2.78 15.03
C ILE A 236 -1.67 1.38 14.56
N ASP A 237 -1.34 1.01 13.33
CA ASP A 237 -1.65 -0.32 12.78
C ASP A 237 -1.03 -1.47 13.62
N ILE A 238 0.14 -1.23 14.24
CA ILE A 238 0.85 -2.19 15.11
C ILE A 238 0.28 -2.21 16.53
N ILE A 239 -0.13 -1.06 17.07
CA ILE A 239 -0.69 -0.96 18.43
C ILE A 239 -2.11 -1.53 18.49
N ASN A 240 -2.89 -1.34 17.44
CA ASN A 240 -4.28 -1.79 17.35
C ASN A 240 -4.48 -3.11 16.59
N GLY A 241 -3.39 -3.72 16.13
CA GLY A 241 -3.38 -5.03 15.46
C GLY A 241 -2.86 -6.07 16.42
#